data_AF-A0AA89Q303-F1
#
_entry.id   AF-A0AA89Q303-F1
#
_cell.length_a   1.000
_cell.length_b   1.000
_cell.length_c   1.000
_cell.angle_alpha   90.00
_cell.angle_beta   90.00
_cell.angle_gamma   90.00
#
_symmetry.space_group_name_H-M   'P 1'
#
loop_
_entity.id
_entity.type
_entity.pdbx_description
1 polymer ?
#
loop_
_entity_poly.entity_id
_entity_poly.type
_entity_poly.pdbx_seq_one_letter_code
_entity_poly.pdbx_strand_id
1 'polypeptide(L)'
;MRPPTDRLRHVAWLGVRTRDFAYGVHGLTPPADPFRVELRAPSGDLWRYGPEDAEQRVTGSALDFCLLVTQRAHRTGLALHAEGPDADRWLGIAQAFAGPPGGGRPPKESAS
;
A
#
# COMPACT_ATOMS: atom_id res chain seq x y z
N MET A 1 12.92 -3.60 -19.08
CA MET A 1 12.54 -3.33 -17.67
C MET A 1 13.67 -3.79 -16.77
N ARG A 2 13.99 -3.06 -15.69
CA ARG A 2 14.94 -3.53 -14.67
C ARG A 2 14.18 -4.41 -13.67
N PRO A 3 14.68 -5.59 -13.29
CA PRO A 3 14.01 -6.43 -12.31
C PRO A 3 13.87 -5.70 -10.96
N PRO A 4 12.75 -5.88 -10.25
CA PRO A 4 12.59 -5.33 -8.91
C PRO A 4 13.64 -5.94 -7.97
N THR A 5 14.15 -5.11 -7.07
CA THR A 5 15.14 -5.53 -6.05
C THR A 5 14.71 -5.03 -4.69
N ASP A 6 15.34 -5.51 -3.63
CA ASP A 6 15.03 -5.16 -2.25
C ASP A 6 15.21 -3.66 -1.93
N ARG A 7 15.78 -2.88 -2.85
CA ARG A 7 15.75 -1.40 -2.82
C ARG A 7 14.33 -0.83 -2.70
N LEU A 8 13.30 -1.59 -3.10
CA LEU A 8 11.90 -1.25 -2.88
C LEU A 8 11.54 -1.05 -1.40
N ARG A 9 12.34 -1.58 -0.47
CA ARG A 9 12.10 -1.44 0.98
C ARG A 9 11.98 0.02 1.41
N HIS A 10 12.75 0.93 0.80
CA HIS A 10 12.67 2.35 1.13
C HIS A 10 11.31 2.96 0.74
N VAL A 11 10.80 2.62 -0.45
CA VAL A 11 9.49 3.07 -0.93
C VAL A 11 8.37 2.45 -0.12
N ALA A 12 8.47 1.16 0.21
CA ALA A 12 7.51 0.48 1.06
C ALA A 12 7.43 1.12 2.46
N TRP A 13 8.58 1.40 3.07
CA TRP A 13 8.66 2.10 4.35
C TRP A 13 8.02 3.50 4.30
N LEU A 14 8.29 4.27 3.24
CA LEU A 14 7.66 5.59 3.04
C LEU A 14 6.14 5.46 2.93
N GLY A 15 5.63 4.52 2.11
CA GLY A 15 4.19 4.31 1.95
C GLY A 15 3.48 3.95 3.24
N VAL A 16 4.11 3.16 4.12
CA VAL A 16 3.56 2.86 5.46
C VAL A 16 3.59 4.10 6.37
N ARG A 17 4.70 4.85 6.37
CA ARG A 17 4.87 6.05 7.21
C ARG A 17 3.90 7.18 6.86
N THR A 18 3.40 7.23 5.63
CA THR A 18 2.45 8.24 5.17
C THR A 18 0.99 7.83 5.30
N ARG A 19 0.67 6.75 6.05
CA ARG A 19 -0.71 6.31 6.30
C ARG A 19 -1.62 7.47 6.70
N ASP A 20 -1.33 8.12 7.82
CA ASP A 20 -2.21 9.15 8.39
C ASP A 20 -2.28 10.39 7.49
N PHE A 21 -1.17 10.69 6.81
CA PHE A 21 -1.14 11.74 5.79
C PHE A 21 -2.11 11.44 4.64
N ALA A 22 -2.16 10.19 4.16
CA ALA A 22 -3.09 9.79 3.12
C ALA A 22 -4.56 10.00 3.56
N TYR A 23 -4.91 9.69 4.81
CA TYR A 23 -6.23 10.03 5.35
C TYR A 23 -6.48 11.54 5.32
N GLY A 24 -5.52 12.34 5.78
CA GLY A 24 -5.63 13.80 5.81
C GLY A 24 -5.85 14.43 4.43
N VAL A 25 -5.12 13.98 3.40
CA VAL A 25 -5.29 14.46 2.02
C VAL A 25 -6.66 14.12 1.45
N HIS A 26 -7.27 13.02 1.90
CA HIS A 26 -8.61 12.60 1.50
C HIS A 26 -9.73 13.17 2.39
N GLY A 27 -9.41 14.05 3.35
CA GLY A 27 -10.39 14.63 4.27
C GLY A 27 -10.99 13.60 5.24
N LEU A 28 -10.29 12.49 5.47
CA LEU A 28 -10.72 11.40 6.35
C LEU A 28 -9.94 11.46 7.67
N THR A 29 -10.57 10.95 8.73
CA THR A 29 -9.88 10.76 10.02
C THR A 29 -9.12 9.43 9.98
N PRO A 30 -7.81 9.41 10.29
CA PRO A 30 -7.06 8.17 10.37
C PRO A 30 -7.52 7.32 11.56
N PRO A 31 -7.54 5.98 11.42
CA PRO A 31 -7.82 5.09 12.53
C PRO A 31 -6.76 5.24 13.63
N ALA A 32 -7.21 5.22 14.89
CA ALA A 32 -6.33 5.33 16.05
C ALA A 32 -5.41 4.10 16.14
N ASP A 33 -5.98 2.92 15.92
CA ASP A 33 -5.23 1.67 16.01
C ASP A 33 -4.31 1.48 14.80
N PRO A 34 -3.07 1.00 15.02
CA PRO A 34 -2.19 0.59 13.94
C PRO A 34 -2.71 -0.69 13.30
N PHE A 35 -2.31 -0.92 12.05
CA PHE A 35 -2.44 -2.22 11.40
C PHE A 35 -1.09 -2.74 10.96
N ARG A 36 -0.97 -4.06 10.86
CA ARG A 36 0.25 -4.74 10.45
C ARG A 36 0.37 -4.74 8.93
N VAL A 37 1.54 -4.45 8.39
CA VAL A 37 1.81 -4.56 6.95
C VAL A 37 2.90 -5.61 6.74
N GLU A 38 2.59 -6.66 5.99
CA GLU A 38 3.52 -7.74 5.68
C GLU A 38 3.73 -7.87 4.16
N LEU A 39 4.94 -7.57 3.70
CA LEU A 39 5.25 -7.51 2.27
C LEU A 39 6.34 -8.52 1.92
N ARG A 40 6.09 -9.34 0.91
CA ARG A 40 7.09 -10.25 0.37
C ARG A 40 8.03 -9.50 -0.58
N ALA A 41 9.31 -9.49 -0.24
CA ALA A 41 10.38 -8.87 -1.01
C ALA A 41 10.62 -9.59 -2.34
N PRO A 42 11.27 -8.92 -3.32
CA PRO A 42 11.78 -9.59 -4.52
C PRO A 42 12.73 -10.75 -4.22
N SER A 43 13.53 -10.65 -3.15
CA SER A 43 14.38 -11.74 -2.64
C SER A 43 13.61 -12.91 -2.03
N GLY A 44 12.33 -12.72 -1.69
CA GLY A 44 11.50 -13.67 -0.96
C GLY A 44 11.44 -13.43 0.55
N ASP A 45 12.25 -12.53 1.09
CA ASP A 45 12.18 -12.11 2.50
C ASP A 45 10.82 -11.51 2.84
N LEU A 46 10.41 -11.64 4.10
CA LEU A 46 9.19 -11.00 4.60
C LEU A 46 9.54 -9.70 5.33
N TRP A 47 9.00 -8.58 4.85
CA TRP A 47 9.11 -7.28 5.51
C TRP A 47 7.85 -7.01 6.33
N ARG A 48 8.03 -6.62 7.58
CA ARG A 48 6.94 -6.41 8.54
C ARG A 48 7.01 -4.98 9.07
N TYR A 49 5.87 -4.30 9.08
CA TYR A 49 5.72 -2.97 9.64
C TYR A 49 4.51 -2.92 10.57
N GLY A 50 4.65 -2.26 11.72
CA GLY A 50 3.60 -2.19 12.74
C GLY A 50 3.58 -3.41 13.69
N PRO A 51 2.70 -3.37 14.71
CA PRO A 51 2.63 -4.38 15.77
C PRO A 51 2.27 -5.76 15.24
N GLU A 52 2.73 -6.82 15.91
CA GLU A 52 2.45 -8.20 15.50
C GLU A 52 1.03 -8.64 15.85
N ASP A 53 0.50 -8.08 16.93
CA ASP A 53 -0.82 -8.28 17.53
C ASP A 53 -1.88 -7.31 16.98
N ALA A 54 -1.55 -6.50 15.97
CA ALA A 54 -2.52 -5.61 15.36
C ALA A 54 -3.71 -6.40 14.79
N GLU A 55 -4.92 -5.97 15.11
CA GLU A 55 -6.16 -6.68 14.72
C GLU A 55 -6.39 -6.70 13.21
N GLN A 56 -5.80 -5.73 12.50
CA GLN A 56 -5.96 -5.56 11.07
C GLN A 56 -4.60 -5.67 10.37
N ARG A 57 -4.63 -6.17 9.12
CA ARG A 57 -3.41 -6.49 8.38
C ARG A 57 -3.53 -6.19 6.89
N VAL A 58 -2.42 -5.80 6.28
CA VAL A 58 -2.22 -5.75 4.83
C VAL A 58 -1.14 -6.76 4.47
N THR A 59 -1.39 -7.60 3.47
CA THR A 59 -0.40 -8.55 2.94
C THR A 59 -0.27 -8.46 1.42
N GLY A 60 0.89 -8.85 0.88
CA GLY A 60 1.09 -8.96 -0.57
C GLY A 60 2.54 -8.79 -1.01
N SER A 61 2.76 -8.52 -2.30
CA SER A 61 4.11 -8.29 -2.81
C SER A 61 4.59 -6.87 -2.52
N ALA A 62 5.89 -6.71 -2.22
CA ALA A 62 6.49 -5.39 -2.04
C ALA A 62 6.41 -4.53 -3.31
N LEU A 63 6.46 -5.17 -4.49
CA LEU A 63 6.32 -4.48 -5.77
C LEU A 63 4.93 -3.88 -5.92
N ASP A 64 3.88 -4.67 -5.71
CA ASP A 64 2.50 -4.21 -5.86
C ASP A 64 2.19 -3.10 -4.86
N PHE A 65 2.65 -3.25 -3.62
CA PHE A 65 2.53 -2.20 -2.62
C PHE A 65 3.20 -0.90 -3.08
N CYS A 66 4.43 -0.98 -3.59
CA CYS A 66 5.13 0.20 -4.13
C CYS A 66 4.39 0.81 -5.33
N LEU A 67 3.82 -0.01 -6.22
CA LEU A 67 3.02 0.47 -7.34
C LEU A 67 1.76 1.18 -6.89
N LEU A 68 1.10 0.70 -5.83
CA LEU A 68 -0.07 1.33 -5.24
C LEU A 68 0.29 2.68 -4.62
N VAL A 69 1.20 2.71 -3.65
CA VAL A 69 1.50 3.93 -2.88
C VAL A 69 2.19 5.01 -3.72
N THR A 70 2.74 4.65 -4.88
CA THR A 70 3.27 5.63 -5.85
C THR A 70 2.28 5.98 -6.96
N GLN A 71 1.03 5.54 -6.86
CA GLN A 71 -0.06 5.83 -7.80
C GLN A 71 0.25 5.37 -9.24
N ARG A 72 0.98 4.25 -9.39
CA ARG A 72 1.41 3.68 -10.68
C ARG A 72 0.50 2.55 -11.17
N ALA A 73 -0.32 2.00 -10.29
CA ALA A 73 -1.31 0.97 -10.57
C ALA A 73 -2.56 1.17 -9.72
N HIS A 74 -3.71 0.71 -10.24
CA HIS A 74 -4.97 0.71 -9.51
C HIS A 74 -5.04 -0.51 -8.58
N ARG A 75 -5.60 -0.34 -7.38
CA ARG A 75 -5.70 -1.39 -6.35
C ARG A 75 -6.26 -2.72 -6.87
N THR A 76 -7.30 -2.67 -7.70
CA THR A 76 -7.96 -3.89 -8.22
C THR A 76 -7.08 -4.72 -9.15
N GLY A 77 -5.98 -4.17 -9.67
CA GLY A 77 -5.00 -4.90 -10.48
C GLY A 77 -3.80 -5.42 -9.69
N LEU A 78 -3.83 -5.36 -8.36
CA LEU A 78 -2.70 -5.68 -7.49
C LEU A 78 -3.05 -6.84 -6.56
N ALA A 79 -2.09 -7.73 -6.32
CA ALA A 79 -2.21 -8.82 -5.37
C ALA A 79 -1.93 -8.34 -3.92
N LEU A 80 -2.71 -7.35 -3.48
CA LEU A 80 -2.70 -6.82 -2.12
C LEU A 80 -3.99 -7.23 -1.43
N HIS A 81 -3.87 -7.82 -0.25
CA HIS A 81 -4.99 -8.25 0.56
C HIS A 81 -5.05 -7.42 1.84
N ALA A 82 -6.27 -7.06 2.24
CA ALA A 82 -6.54 -6.42 3.52
C ALA A 82 -7.43 -7.33 4.36
N GLU A 83 -7.04 -7.49 5.61
CA GLU A 83 -7.83 -8.09 6.68
C GLU A 83 -8.24 -6.95 7.62
N GLY A 84 -9.53 -6.68 7.69
CA GLY A 84 -10.09 -5.58 8.49
C GLY A 84 -10.49 -4.33 7.66
N PRO A 85 -11.51 -3.58 8.12
CA PRO A 85 -12.11 -2.49 7.35
C PRO A 85 -11.21 -1.26 7.19
N ASP A 86 -10.35 -0.95 8.17
CA ASP A 86 -9.45 0.20 8.10
C ASP A 86 -8.22 -0.10 7.22
N ALA A 87 -7.68 -1.31 7.32
CA ALA A 87 -6.66 -1.79 6.39
C ALA A 87 -7.18 -1.76 4.94
N ASP A 88 -8.43 -2.20 4.73
CA ASP A 88 -9.07 -2.14 3.42
C ASP A 88 -9.22 -0.70 2.94
N ARG A 89 -9.82 0.17 3.77
CA ARG A 89 -9.99 1.59 3.46
C ARG A 89 -8.68 2.27 3.11
N TRP A 90 -7.63 2.02 3.89
CA TRP A 90 -6.32 2.61 3.66
C TRP A 90 -5.76 2.24 2.29
N LEU A 91 -5.83 0.96 1.88
CA LEU A 91 -5.39 0.56 0.54
C LEU A 91 -6.14 1.28 -0.60
N GLY A 92 -7.36 1.76 -0.35
CA GLY A 92 -8.12 2.58 -1.31
C GLY A 92 -7.58 3.99 -1.50
N ILE A 93 -6.84 4.53 -0.53
CA ILE A 93 -6.34 5.92 -0.53
C ILE A 93 -4.82 6.04 -0.38
N ALA A 94 -4.10 4.92 -0.31
CA ALA A 94 -2.69 4.90 0.06
C ALA A 94 -1.83 5.69 -0.95
N GLN A 95 -1.00 6.60 -0.44
CA GLN A 95 -0.06 7.39 -1.24
C GLN A 95 1.17 7.81 -0.43
N ALA A 96 2.34 7.84 -1.09
CA ALA A 96 3.65 8.11 -0.48
C ALA A 96 4.15 9.55 -0.69
N PHE A 97 3.41 10.42 -1.38
CA PHE A 97 3.84 11.79 -1.69
C PHE A 97 2.72 12.81 -1.53
N ALA A 98 3.11 14.07 -1.27
CA ALA A 98 2.24 15.22 -1.17
C ALA A 98 1.97 15.82 -2.56
N GLY A 99 0.94 15.30 -3.22
CA GLY A 99 0.24 15.99 -4.30
C GLY A 99 -1.26 15.76 -4.11
N PRO A 100 -2.14 16.65 -4.62
CA PRO A 100 -3.54 16.27 -4.72
C PRO A 100 -3.61 14.93 -5.47
N PRO A 101 -4.42 13.96 -5.02
CA PRO A 101 -4.53 12.69 -5.71
C PRO A 101 -4.91 12.99 -7.16
N GLY A 102 -4.07 12.59 -8.11
CA GLY A 102 -4.53 12.51 -9.50
C GLY A 102 -5.75 11.58 -9.56
N GLY A 103 -6.59 11.70 -10.59
CA GLY A 103 -7.87 10.97 -10.71
C GLY A 103 -7.78 9.43 -10.78
N GLY A 104 -6.70 8.82 -10.30
CA GLY A 104 -6.41 7.41 -10.38
C GLY A 104 -6.02 7.01 -11.80
N ARG A 105 -5.29 5.90 -11.93
CA ARG A 105 -5.22 5.22 -13.22
C ARG A 105 -6.51 4.42 -13.39
N PRO A 106 -7.23 4.51 -14.52
CA PRO A 106 -8.37 3.65 -14.76
C PRO A 106 -7.95 2.17 -14.68
N PRO A 107 -8.83 1.27 -14.22
CA PRO A 107 -8.57 -0.17 -14.24
C PRO A 107 -8.15 -0.62 -15.65
N LYS A 108 -7.21 -1.55 -15.75
CA LYS A 108 -6.96 -2.22 -17.03
C LYS A 108 -8.18 -3.11 -17.31
N GLU A 109 -8.92 -2.81 -18.36
CA GLU A 109 -9.89 -3.74 -18.91
C GLU A 109 -9.16 -5.00 -19.36
N SER A 110 -9.58 -6.15 -18.85
CA SER A 110 -9.14 -7.45 -19.35
C SER A 110 -9.81 -7.67 -20.70
N ALA A 111 -9.04 -7.58 -21.78
CA ALA A 111 -9.48 -8.08 -23.08
C ALA A 111 -9.48 -9.62 -23.02
N SER A 112 -10.67 -10.22 -23.21
CA SER A 112 -10.86 -11.65 -23.46
C SER A 112 -10.30 -12.07 -24.81
#